data_AF-A0AAV2GCD3-F1
#
_entry.id   AF-A0AAV2GCD3-F1
#
_cell.length_a   1.000
_cell.length_b   1.000
_cell.length_c   1.000
_cell.angle_alpha   90.00
_cell.angle_beta   90.00
_cell.angle_gamma   90.00
#
_symmetry.space_group_name_H-M   'P 1'
#
loop_
_entity.id
_entity.type
_entity.pdbx_description
1 polymer ?
#
loop_
_entity_poly.entity_id
_entity_poly.type
_entity_poly.pdbx_seq_one_letter_code
_entity_poly.pdbx_strand_id
1 'polypeptide(L)'
;MTEIPASLTTLVNLQVLNMSNCTLLERLPGDIEKLVNLRHLYLDGYVKLTHMPKGIGKLTSLLTLDLFIVADPSEFGGEVVAVLEELRQLNFLGGELTIKGVGSLLKTDGCDDQNHFLKEKMNLKSLTLIWDYGPQDVVATEALLERLHPEKKLSR
;
A
#
# COMPACT_ATOMS: atom_id res chain seq x y z
N MET A 1 1.72 18.57 -11.69
CA MET A 1 0.39 17.94 -11.52
C MET A 1 0.42 17.24 -10.18
N THR A 2 -0.42 17.66 -9.24
CA THR A 2 -0.38 17.18 -7.84
C THR A 2 -1.48 16.18 -7.53
N GLU A 3 -2.50 16.07 -8.38
CA GLU A 3 -3.61 15.14 -8.22
C GLU A 3 -4.02 14.55 -9.57
N ILE A 4 -4.44 13.30 -9.57
CA ILE A 4 -5.05 12.66 -10.73
C ILE A 4 -6.52 13.10 -10.80
N PRO A 5 -7.02 13.57 -11.95
CA PRO A 5 -8.41 13.98 -12.09
C PRO A 5 -9.40 12.87 -11.70
N ALA A 6 -10.43 13.20 -10.93
CA ALA A 6 -11.48 12.24 -10.55
C ALA A 6 -12.15 11.58 -11.77
N SER A 7 -12.19 12.26 -12.92
CA SER A 7 -12.71 11.71 -14.17
C SER A 7 -11.92 10.50 -14.68
N LEU A 8 -10.68 10.26 -14.24
CA LEU A 8 -9.95 9.04 -14.58
C LEU A 8 -10.68 7.78 -14.08
N THR A 9 -11.43 7.90 -12.98
CA THR A 9 -12.19 6.78 -12.40
C THR A 9 -13.41 6.36 -13.23
N THR A 10 -13.75 7.10 -14.29
CA THR A 10 -14.79 6.69 -15.26
C THR A 10 -14.27 5.69 -16.30
N LEU A 11 -12.95 5.52 -16.39
CA LEU A 11 -12.30 4.55 -17.28
C LEU A 11 -12.37 3.14 -16.68
N VAL A 12 -13.59 2.60 -16.53
CA VAL A 12 -13.85 1.31 -15.86
C VAL A 12 -13.13 0.11 -16.51
N ASN A 13 -12.71 0.23 -17.78
CA ASN A 13 -11.95 -0.78 -18.52
C ASN A 13 -10.43 -0.56 -18.48
N LEU A 14 -9.95 0.45 -17.74
CA LEU A 14 -8.52 0.73 -17.63
C LEU A 14 -7.82 -0.46 -16.96
N GLN A 15 -6.80 -1.00 -17.62
CA GLN A 15 -6.01 -2.13 -17.10
C GLN A 15 -4.64 -1.70 -16.57
N VAL A 16 -4.09 -0.62 -17.10
CA VAL A 16 -2.77 -0.10 -16.73
C VAL A 16 -2.90 1.38 -16.42
N LEU A 17 -2.52 1.75 -15.20
CA LEU A 17 -2.30 3.13 -14.78
C LEU A 17 -0.82 3.25 -14.43
N ASN A 18 -0.03 3.72 -15.39
CA ASN A 18 1.38 3.98 -15.16
C ASN A 18 1.56 5.45 -14.85
N MET A 19 1.96 5.72 -13.63
CA MET A 19 2.20 7.06 -13.16
C MET A 19 3.71 7.26 -12.88
N SER A 20 4.60 6.28 -13.09
CA SER A 20 6.03 6.38 -12.79
C SER A 20 6.66 7.73 -13.19
N ASN A 21 7.50 8.29 -12.32
CA ASN A 21 8.18 9.58 -12.47
C ASN A 21 7.32 10.86 -12.41
N CYS A 22 6.04 10.81 -11.98
CA CYS A 22 5.31 12.05 -11.69
C CYS A 22 5.64 12.56 -10.28
N THR A 23 6.84 13.12 -10.11
CA THR A 23 7.44 13.51 -8.82
C THR A 23 6.62 14.48 -7.94
N LEU A 24 5.61 15.14 -8.51
CA LEU A 24 4.75 16.11 -7.83
C LEU A 24 3.40 15.54 -7.38
N LEU A 25 3.05 14.28 -7.67
CA LEU A 25 1.76 13.73 -7.25
C LEU A 25 1.71 13.60 -5.72
N GLU A 26 0.62 14.11 -5.15
CA GLU A 26 0.36 14.13 -3.72
C GLU A 26 -0.78 13.18 -3.35
N ARG A 27 -1.72 12.92 -4.28
CA ARG A 27 -2.93 12.12 -4.02
C ARG A 27 -3.38 11.32 -5.25
N LEU A 28 -3.85 10.10 -5.00
CA LEU A 28 -4.61 9.28 -5.93
C LEU A 28 -6.11 9.66 -5.85
N PRO A 29 -6.93 9.36 -6.87
CA PRO A 29 -8.34 9.73 -6.83
C PRO A 29 -9.08 8.96 -5.74
N GLY A 30 -9.98 9.63 -5.01
CA GLY A 30 -10.71 9.03 -3.89
C GLY A 30 -11.69 7.91 -4.27
N ASP A 31 -12.09 7.84 -5.55
CA ASP A 31 -12.98 6.80 -6.10
C ASP A 31 -12.18 5.72 -6.88
N ILE A 32 -10.94 5.42 -6.46
CA ILE A 32 -10.07 4.51 -7.21
C ILE A 32 -10.71 3.13 -7.41
N GLU A 33 -11.61 2.71 -6.51
CA GLU A 33 -12.27 1.41 -6.59
C GLU A 33 -13.13 1.21 -7.83
N LYS A 34 -13.48 2.28 -8.55
CA LYS A 34 -14.24 2.21 -9.80
C LYS A 34 -13.41 1.60 -10.94
N LEU A 35 -12.08 1.58 -10.80
CA LEU A 35 -11.16 0.97 -11.77
C LEU A 35 -11.10 -0.56 -11.61
N VAL A 36 -12.26 -1.22 -11.60
CA VAL A 36 -12.41 -2.66 -11.26
C VAL A 36 -11.60 -3.61 -12.15
N ASN A 37 -11.24 -3.17 -13.37
CA ASN A 37 -10.42 -3.93 -14.31
C ASN A 37 -8.92 -3.60 -14.24
N LEU A 38 -8.49 -2.75 -13.29
CA LEU A 38 -7.09 -2.37 -13.18
C LEU A 38 -6.25 -3.58 -12.76
N ARG A 39 -5.19 -3.82 -13.53
CA ARG A 39 -4.25 -4.92 -13.33
C ARG A 39 -2.88 -4.44 -12.90
N HIS A 40 -2.47 -3.26 -13.37
CA HIS A 40 -1.15 -2.71 -13.09
C HIS A 40 -1.26 -1.25 -12.68
N LEU A 41 -0.81 -0.95 -11.48
CA LEU A 41 -0.67 0.40 -10.94
C LEU A 41 0.81 0.63 -10.63
N TYR A 42 1.43 1.53 -11.40
CA TYR A 42 2.84 1.90 -11.22
C TYR A 42 2.96 3.29 -10.60
N LEU A 43 3.60 3.33 -9.44
CA LEU A 43 3.77 4.45 -8.54
C LEU A 43 5.25 4.53 -8.07
N ASP A 44 6.19 4.00 -8.84
CA ASP A 44 7.62 4.20 -8.60
C ASP A 44 8.08 5.65 -8.94
N GLY A 45 9.05 6.17 -8.19
CA GLY A 45 9.59 7.53 -8.35
C GLY A 45 8.83 8.64 -7.59
N TYR A 46 7.96 8.27 -6.65
CA TYR A 46 7.11 9.21 -5.92
C TYR A 46 7.65 9.59 -4.54
N VAL A 47 7.87 10.89 -4.37
CA VAL A 47 8.40 11.49 -3.14
C VAL A 47 7.31 12.20 -2.32
N LYS A 48 6.20 12.59 -2.93
CA LYS A 48 5.16 13.44 -2.30
C LYS A 48 3.81 12.77 -2.03
N LEU A 49 3.57 11.55 -2.52
CA LEU A 49 2.34 10.82 -2.19
C LEU A 49 2.36 10.53 -0.68
N THR A 50 1.28 10.89 0.02
CA THR A 50 1.22 10.84 1.49
C THR A 50 0.46 9.64 2.04
N HIS A 51 -0.46 9.06 1.25
CA HIS A 51 -1.31 7.96 1.68
C HIS A 51 -1.91 7.22 0.47
N MET A 52 -2.39 6.02 0.72
CA MET A 52 -3.26 5.31 -0.21
C MET A 52 -4.73 5.74 -0.07
N PRO A 53 -5.48 5.86 -1.18
CA PRO A 53 -6.89 6.16 -1.14
C PRO A 53 -7.65 4.96 -0.55
N LYS A 54 -8.74 5.26 0.15
CA LYS A 54 -9.69 4.24 0.59
C LYS A 54 -10.28 3.52 -0.62
N GLY A 55 -10.49 2.22 -0.52
CA GLY A 55 -11.03 1.39 -1.59
C GLY A 55 -10.00 0.79 -2.54
N ILE A 56 -8.69 1.05 -2.35
CA ILE A 56 -7.63 0.36 -3.10
C ILE A 56 -7.75 -1.17 -3.01
N GLY A 57 -8.18 -1.71 -1.86
CA GLY A 57 -8.39 -3.15 -1.66
C GLY A 57 -9.52 -3.74 -2.51
N LYS A 58 -10.42 -2.91 -3.03
CA LYS A 58 -11.49 -3.36 -3.95
C LYS A 58 -10.97 -3.65 -5.35
N LEU A 59 -9.72 -3.27 -5.67
CA LEU A 59 -9.06 -3.59 -6.94
C LEU A 59 -8.56 -5.04 -6.95
N THR A 60 -9.47 -6.00 -6.78
CA THR A 60 -9.13 -7.42 -6.62
C THR A 60 -8.51 -8.04 -7.88
N SER A 61 -8.59 -7.38 -9.04
CA SER A 61 -7.89 -7.79 -10.27
C SER A 61 -6.44 -7.30 -10.35
N LEU A 62 -5.97 -6.55 -9.36
CA LEU A 62 -4.64 -5.93 -9.37
C LEU A 62 -3.55 -6.99 -9.23
N LEU A 63 -2.67 -7.05 -10.22
CA LEU A 63 -1.53 -7.95 -10.31
C LEU A 63 -0.23 -7.26 -9.91
N THR A 64 -0.16 -5.94 -10.09
CA THR A 64 1.03 -5.14 -9.77
C THR A 64 0.64 -3.87 -9.04
N LEU A 65 1.28 -3.68 -7.88
CA LEU A 65 1.34 -2.46 -7.10
C LEU A 65 2.77 -2.35 -6.58
N ASP A 66 3.55 -1.43 -7.12
CA ASP A 66 4.98 -1.28 -6.81
C ASP A 66 5.25 -0.47 -5.54
N LEU A 67 4.32 0.40 -5.14
CA LEU A 67 4.40 1.24 -3.93
C LEU A 67 3.09 1.24 -3.16
N PHE A 68 3.16 1.09 -1.84
CA PHE A 68 2.10 1.29 -0.86
C PHE A 68 2.55 2.29 0.20
N ILE A 69 1.74 3.33 0.46
CA ILE A 69 2.08 4.36 1.45
C ILE A 69 1.11 4.29 2.62
N VAL A 70 1.68 4.01 3.78
CA VAL A 70 1.00 4.08 5.07
C VAL A 70 1.02 5.53 5.54
N ALA A 71 -0.16 6.10 5.77
CA ALA A 71 -0.32 7.48 6.20
C ALA A 71 0.17 7.68 7.65
N ASP A 72 0.65 8.89 8.00
CA ASP A 72 0.95 9.20 9.41
C ASP A 72 -0.39 9.38 10.18
N PRO A 73 -0.62 8.64 11.28
CA PRO A 73 -1.87 8.71 12.05
C PRO A 73 -2.18 10.11 12.55
N SER A 74 -1.15 10.92 12.80
CA SER A 74 -1.29 12.30 13.29
C SER A 74 -1.87 13.25 12.24
N GLU A 75 -1.69 12.95 10.95
CA GLU A 75 -2.22 13.74 9.84
C GLU A 75 -3.61 13.25 9.39
N PHE A 76 -3.92 11.96 9.60
CA PHE A 76 -5.12 11.30 9.05
C PHE A 76 -6.09 10.76 10.11
N GLY A 77 -6.01 11.23 11.35
CA GLY A 77 -7.01 10.94 12.39
C GLY A 77 -7.08 9.48 12.82
N GLY A 78 -5.98 8.72 12.68
CA GLY A 78 -5.87 7.34 13.17
C GLY A 78 -6.40 6.24 12.23
N GLU A 79 -6.92 6.55 11.03
CA GLU A 79 -7.48 5.53 10.09
C GLU A 79 -6.42 4.66 9.37
N VAL A 80 -5.17 4.69 9.82
CA VAL A 80 -4.02 4.07 9.13
C VAL A 80 -4.13 2.55 9.04
N VAL A 81 -4.57 1.90 10.12
CA VAL A 81 -4.75 0.45 10.15
C VAL A 81 -5.82 0.02 9.15
N ALA A 82 -6.92 0.77 9.03
CA ALA A 82 -8.00 0.45 8.10
C ALA A 82 -7.52 0.49 6.64
N VAL A 83 -6.64 1.43 6.29
CA VAL A 83 -6.04 1.49 4.95
C VAL A 83 -5.09 0.31 4.73
N LEU A 84 -4.30 -0.09 5.73
CA LEU A 84 -3.40 -1.24 5.60
C LEU A 84 -4.16 -2.57 5.47
N GLU A 85 -5.31 -2.73 6.15
CA GLU A 85 -6.19 -3.89 6.01
C GLU A 85 -6.66 -4.08 4.55
N GLU A 86 -6.70 -3.02 3.75
CA GLU A 86 -7.07 -3.13 2.34
C GLU A 86 -6.07 -3.94 1.51
N LEU A 87 -4.79 -3.98 1.89
CA LEU A 87 -3.80 -4.85 1.24
C LEU A 87 -4.20 -6.32 1.33
N ARG A 88 -4.93 -6.72 2.39
CA ARG A 88 -5.38 -8.12 2.55
C ARG A 88 -6.23 -8.58 1.39
N GLN A 89 -6.99 -7.69 0.76
CA GLN A 89 -7.87 -8.03 -0.36
C GLN A 89 -7.12 -8.22 -1.68
N LEU A 90 -5.89 -7.73 -1.78
CA LEU A 90 -5.09 -7.73 -3.01
C LEU A 90 -4.24 -9.01 -3.12
N ASN A 91 -4.91 -10.15 -3.27
CA ASN A 91 -4.28 -11.47 -3.22
C ASN A 91 -3.47 -11.86 -4.45
N PHE A 92 -3.75 -11.24 -5.58
CA PHE A 92 -3.04 -11.52 -6.84
C PHE A 92 -1.78 -10.66 -7.03
N LEU A 93 -1.46 -9.79 -6.08
CA LEU A 93 -0.25 -8.97 -6.14
C LEU A 93 0.99 -9.85 -6.29
N GLY A 94 1.75 -9.57 -7.33
CA GLY A 94 3.02 -10.19 -7.59
C GLY A 94 4.09 -9.16 -7.98
N GLY A 95 5.29 -9.68 -8.24
CA GLY A 95 6.43 -8.82 -8.54
C GLY A 95 6.99 -8.20 -7.27
N GLU A 96 7.23 -6.90 -7.29
CA GLU A 96 7.91 -6.16 -6.23
C GLU A 96 6.92 -5.19 -5.58
N LEU A 97 6.87 -5.17 -4.25
CA LEU A 97 6.07 -4.23 -3.49
C LEU A 97 6.97 -3.49 -2.51
N THR A 98 6.89 -2.16 -2.53
CA THR A 98 7.50 -1.31 -1.51
C THR A 98 6.43 -0.75 -0.59
N ILE A 99 6.55 -0.92 0.72
CA ILE A 99 5.67 -0.29 1.71
C ILE A 99 6.45 0.83 2.40
N LYS A 100 6.00 2.08 2.27
CA LYS A 100 6.55 3.27 2.94
C LYS A 100 5.71 3.66 4.14
N GLY A 101 6.33 4.26 5.15
CA GLY A 101 5.65 4.76 6.35
C GLY A 101 5.37 3.67 7.38
N VAL A 102 6.16 2.61 7.39
CA VAL A 102 5.91 1.44 8.25
C VAL A 102 6.02 1.78 9.75
N GLY A 103 6.90 2.71 10.13
CA GLY A 103 7.10 3.12 11.51
C GLY A 103 5.88 3.82 12.12
N SER A 104 5.06 4.47 11.29
CA SER A 104 3.79 5.06 11.71
C SER A 104 2.78 4.06 12.31
N LEU A 105 2.88 2.77 11.96
CA LEU A 105 2.03 1.70 12.53
C LEU A 105 2.39 1.36 13.97
N LEU A 106 3.60 1.69 14.43
CA LEU A 106 4.02 1.48 15.81
C LEU A 106 3.40 2.49 16.78
N LYS A 107 2.87 3.61 16.26
CA LYS A 107 2.23 4.66 17.06
C LYS A 107 0.75 4.38 17.32
N THR A 108 0.15 3.40 16.63
CA THR A 108 -1.26 3.06 16.80
C THR A 108 -1.41 1.98 17.86
N ASP A 109 -2.27 2.22 18.85
CA ASP A 109 -2.66 1.26 19.87
C ASP A 109 -3.08 -0.06 19.20
N GLY A 110 -2.41 -1.15 19.56
CA GLY A 110 -2.28 -2.36 18.74
C GLY A 110 -3.58 -2.90 18.16
N CYS A 111 -3.51 -3.24 16.87
CA CYS A 111 -4.43 -4.18 16.25
C CYS A 111 -3.97 -5.61 16.60
N ASP A 112 -4.93 -6.50 16.86
CA ASP A 112 -4.76 -7.94 17.15
C ASP A 112 -3.49 -8.53 16.51
N ASP A 113 -2.73 -9.25 17.34
CA ASP A 113 -1.49 -9.96 17.01
C ASP A 113 -1.67 -11.06 15.94
N GLN A 114 -2.89 -11.30 15.50
CA GLN A 114 -3.25 -12.27 14.45
C GLN A 114 -3.32 -11.69 13.03
N ASN A 115 -3.21 -10.37 12.85
CA ASN A 115 -3.40 -9.74 11.54
C ASN A 115 -2.15 -9.82 10.66
N HIS A 116 -2.06 -10.89 9.88
CA HIS A 116 -1.07 -11.03 8.82
C HIS A 116 -1.56 -10.38 7.52
N PHE A 117 -1.11 -9.16 7.24
CA PHE A 117 -1.53 -8.37 6.08
C PHE A 117 -1.09 -8.99 4.76
N LEU A 118 0.09 -9.62 4.74
CA LEU A 118 0.72 -10.10 3.52
C LEU A 118 0.66 -11.62 3.31
N LYS A 119 0.01 -12.35 4.22
CA LYS A 119 -0.06 -13.82 4.24
C LYS A 119 -0.40 -14.42 2.87
N GLU A 120 -1.48 -13.93 2.26
CA GLU A 120 -2.05 -14.49 1.02
C GLU A 120 -1.35 -14.02 -0.27
N LYS A 121 -0.28 -13.19 -0.19
CA LYS A 121 0.39 -12.64 -1.40
C LYS A 121 1.47 -13.57 -1.93
N MET A 122 1.01 -14.74 -2.39
CA MET A 122 1.86 -15.85 -2.86
C MET A 122 2.67 -15.53 -4.13
N ASN A 123 2.26 -14.51 -4.89
CA ASN A 123 2.89 -14.12 -6.14
C ASN A 123 3.99 -13.05 -5.96
N LEU A 124 4.14 -12.52 -4.75
CA LEU A 124 5.17 -11.53 -4.44
C LEU A 124 6.57 -12.16 -4.58
N LYS A 125 7.47 -11.43 -5.23
CA LYS A 125 8.88 -11.82 -5.44
C LYS A 125 9.79 -11.09 -4.45
N SER A 126 9.51 -9.81 -4.21
CA SER A 126 10.24 -8.95 -3.29
C SER A 126 9.30 -8.04 -2.50
N LEU A 127 9.67 -7.75 -1.27
CA LEU A 127 9.00 -6.81 -0.37
C LEU A 127 10.07 -5.89 0.21
N THR A 128 9.93 -4.60 -0.02
CA THR A 128 10.80 -3.58 0.58
C THR A 128 10.00 -2.78 1.59
N LEU A 129 10.52 -2.63 2.81
CA LEU A 129 9.90 -1.83 3.86
C LEU A 129 10.74 -0.58 4.10
N ILE A 130 10.12 0.60 3.98
CA ILE A 130 10.74 1.90 4.19
C ILE A 130 10.12 2.54 5.43
N TRP A 131 11.00 2.83 6.38
CA TRP A 131 10.66 3.41 7.67
C TRP A 131 10.75 4.94 7.61
N ASP A 132 9.67 5.62 7.97
CA ASP A 132 9.57 7.07 8.13
C ASP A 132 10.31 7.56 9.39
N TYR A 133 10.24 6.77 10.46
CA TYR A 133 11.02 6.95 11.69
C TYR A 133 11.74 5.64 12.00
N GLY A 134 13.00 5.71 12.43
CA GLY A 134 13.76 4.51 12.79
C GLY A 134 13.09 3.72 13.90
N PRO A 135 13.24 2.38 13.94
CA PRO A 135 12.66 1.54 14.98
C PRO A 135 13.20 1.97 16.35
N GLN A 136 12.33 2.50 17.22
CA GLN A 136 12.71 2.88 18.58
C GLN A 136 12.46 1.75 19.59
N ASP A 137 11.46 0.91 19.32
CA ASP A 137 11.13 -0.28 20.10
C ASP A 137 11.33 -1.53 19.24
N VAL A 138 12.30 -2.36 19.64
CA VAL A 138 12.67 -3.58 18.92
C VAL A 138 11.53 -4.61 18.98
N VAL A 139 10.85 -4.74 20.12
CA VAL A 139 9.78 -5.74 20.30
C VAL A 139 8.57 -5.39 19.44
N ALA A 140 8.16 -4.12 19.47
CA ALA A 140 7.05 -3.65 18.63
C ALA A 140 7.39 -3.76 17.14
N THR A 141 8.65 -3.51 16.78
CA THR A 141 9.16 -3.67 15.41
C THR A 141 9.09 -5.13 14.95
N GLU A 142 9.56 -6.07 15.78
CA GLU A 142 9.49 -7.51 15.48
C GLU A 142 8.04 -7.97 15.29
N ALA A 143 7.14 -7.59 16.20
CA ALA A 143 5.71 -7.92 16.06
C ALA A 143 5.08 -7.36 14.78
N LEU A 144 5.46 -6.14 14.37
CA LEU A 144 4.99 -5.56 13.12
C LEU A 144 5.56 -6.28 11.89
N LEU A 145 6.81 -6.70 11.94
CA LEU A 145 7.44 -7.47 10.85
C LEU A 145 6.75 -8.82 10.64
N GLU A 146 6.33 -9.50 11.70
CA GLU A 146 5.55 -10.74 11.62
C GLU A 146 4.17 -10.52 10.95
N ARG A 147 3.54 -9.37 11.19
CA ARG A 147 2.26 -8.99 10.56
C ARG A 147 2.43 -8.65 9.08
N LEU A 148 3.59 -8.13 8.69
CA LEU A 148 3.95 -7.83 7.30
C LEU A 148 4.68 -8.98 6.60
N HIS A 149 4.76 -10.17 7.21
CA HIS A 149 5.44 -11.31 6.61
C HIS A 149 4.54 -12.00 5.57
N PRO A 150 4.96 -12.14 4.30
CA PRO A 150 4.26 -12.99 3.34
C PRO A 150 4.56 -14.48 3.59
N GLU A 151 3.63 -15.40 3.31
CA GLU A 151 3.85 -16.84 3.54
C GLU A 151 5.01 -17.43 2.73
N LYS A 152 5.24 -16.90 1.53
CA LYS A 152 6.31 -17.37 0.65
C LYS A 152 7.64 -16.72 1.03
N LYS A 153 8.70 -17.52 1.14
CA LYS A 153 10.07 -17.01 1.22
C LYS A 153 10.38 -16.17 -0.02
N LEU A 154 10.58 -14.87 0.19
CA LEU A 154 11.02 -13.94 -0.84
C LEU A 154 12.49 -14.17 -1.17
N SER A 155 12.91 -13.84 -2.40
CA SER A 155 14.33 -13.84 -2.76
C SER A 155 15.03 -12.71 -2.01
N ARG A 156 16.15 -13.05 -1.33
CA ARG A 156 17.04 -12.10 -0.64
C ARG A 156 17.76 -11.18 -1.61
#